data_AF-A0A2S9FTG9-F1
#
_entry.id   AF-A0A2S9FTG9-F1
#
_cell.length_a   1.000
_cell.length_b   1.000
_cell.length_c   1.000
_cell.angle_alpha   90.00
_cell.angle_beta   90.00
_cell.angle_gamma   90.00
#
_symmetry.space_group_name_H-M   'P 1'
#
loop_
_entity.id
_entity.type
_entity.pdbx_description
1 polymer ?
#
loop_
_entity_poly.entity_id
_entity_poly.type
_entity_poly.pdbx_seq_one_letter_code
_entity_poly.pdbx_strand_id
1 'polypeptide(L)'
;DMRIVRLGQGVDATGEFAPDALARTHSALAGYAEVMRRHDVATIRTAATSAARDVANRDQFFAMTSDVLGAVVPGAVAEVITGTEEAEL
;
A
#
# COMPACT_ATOMS: atom_id res chain seq x y z
N ASP A 1 11.25 -10.80 -3.82
CA ASP A 1 10.28 -11.35 -4.78
C ASP A 1 9.27 -10.26 -5.17
N MET A 2 8.84 -10.25 -6.43
CA MET A 2 7.90 -9.26 -6.99
C MET A 2 6.49 -9.83 -6.93
N ARG A 3 5.55 -9.12 -6.30
CA ARG A 3 4.14 -9.53 -6.20
C ARG A 3 3.25 -8.63 -7.05
N ILE A 4 2.46 -9.23 -7.95
CA ILE A 4 1.47 -8.52 -8.77
C ILE A 4 0.10 -8.61 -8.07
N VAL A 5 -0.36 -7.49 -7.48
CA VAL A 5 -1.63 -7.45 -6.72
C VAL A 5 -2.80 -6.85 -7.50
N ARG A 6 -2.53 -6.11 -8.57
CA ARG A 6 -3.53 -5.38 -9.38
C ARG A 6 -4.46 -4.52 -8.51
N LEU A 7 -3.88 -3.64 -7.69
CA LEU A 7 -4.63 -2.80 -6.75
C LEU A 7 -5.63 -1.89 -7.48
N GLY A 8 -5.22 -1.28 -8.59
CA GLY A 8 -6.07 -0.40 -9.41
C GLY A 8 -7.13 -1.11 -10.27
N GLN A 9 -7.34 -2.42 -10.12
CA GLN A 9 -8.35 -3.11 -10.92
C GLN A 9 -9.75 -2.51 -10.69
N GLY A 10 -10.46 -2.18 -11.76
CA GLY A 10 -11.83 -1.67 -11.67
C GLY A 10 -11.97 -0.22 -11.16
N VAL A 11 -10.89 0.40 -10.69
CA VAL A 11 -10.91 1.77 -10.14
C VAL A 11 -11.46 2.78 -11.16
N ASP A 12 -11.05 2.69 -12.43
CA ASP A 12 -11.55 3.60 -13.48
C ASP A 12 -13.08 3.53 -13.67
N ALA A 13 -13.68 2.39 -13.35
CA ALA A 13 -15.12 2.16 -13.51
C ALA A 13 -15.92 2.45 -12.23
N THR A 14 -15.35 2.16 -11.05
CA THR A 14 -16.05 2.23 -9.75
C THR A 14 -15.65 3.44 -8.91
N GLY A 15 -14.50 4.05 -9.17
CA GLY A 15 -13.89 5.05 -8.29
C GLY A 15 -13.42 4.48 -6.95
N GLU A 16 -13.35 3.16 -6.81
CA GLU A 16 -13.07 2.48 -5.53
C GLU A 16 -12.16 1.27 -5.74
N PHE A 17 -11.30 1.00 -4.76
CA PHE A 17 -10.58 -0.27 -4.71
C PHE A 17 -11.55 -1.43 -4.52
N ALA A 18 -11.47 -2.42 -5.42
CA ALA A 18 -12.20 -3.65 -5.25
C ALA A 18 -11.78 -4.37 -3.95
N PRO A 19 -12.71 -4.95 -3.17
CA PRO A 19 -12.39 -5.67 -1.93
C PRO A 19 -11.32 -6.76 -2.12
N ASP A 20 -11.42 -7.53 -3.22
CA ASP A 20 -10.43 -8.57 -3.55
C ASP A 20 -9.05 -7.99 -3.88
N ALA A 21 -8.99 -6.76 -4.41
CA ALA A 21 -7.72 -6.07 -4.68
C ALA A 21 -7.03 -5.66 -3.37
N LEU A 22 -7.80 -5.14 -2.42
CA LEU A 22 -7.32 -4.83 -1.07
C LEU A 22 -6.84 -6.09 -0.35
N ALA A 23 -7.60 -7.19 -0.43
CA ALA A 23 -7.22 -8.45 0.22
C ALA A 23 -5.90 -9.02 -0.34
N ARG A 24 -5.69 -9.00 -1.66
CA ARG A 24 -4.41 -9.41 -2.27
C ARG A 24 -3.27 -8.48 -1.87
N THR A 25 -3.53 -7.18 -1.82
CA THR A 25 -2.54 -6.17 -1.40
C THR A 25 -2.13 -6.36 0.05
N HIS A 26 -3.09 -6.62 0.94
CA HIS A 26 -2.83 -6.96 2.33
C HIS A 26 -1.96 -8.21 2.45
N SER A 27 -2.29 -9.30 1.75
CA SER A 27 -1.49 -10.53 1.76
C SER A 27 -0.05 -10.30 1.25
N ALA A 28 0.10 -9.47 0.21
CA ALA A 28 1.41 -9.05 -0.28
C ALA A 28 2.21 -8.29 0.79
N LEU A 29 1.58 -7.27 1.38
CA LEU A 29 2.20 -6.40 2.38
C LEU A 29 2.58 -7.17 3.65
N ALA A 30 1.72 -8.05 4.14
CA ALA A 30 1.99 -8.90 5.30
C ALA A 30 3.22 -9.80 5.08
N GLY A 31 3.40 -10.31 3.86
CA GLY A 31 4.59 -11.06 3.49
C GLY A 31 5.87 -10.21 3.52
N TYR A 32 5.80 -8.96 3.07
CA TYR A 32 6.93 -8.03 3.18
C TYR A 32 7.19 -7.60 4.63
N ALA A 33 6.16 -7.38 5.44
CA ALA A 33 6.30 -7.06 6.85
C ALA A 33 7.01 -8.17 7.64
N GLU A 34 6.72 -9.44 7.35
CA GLU A 34 7.47 -10.58 7.91
C GLU A 34 8.96 -10.53 7.52
N VAL A 35 9.26 -10.25 6.24
CA VAL A 35 10.66 -10.08 5.79
C VAL A 35 11.33 -8.92 6.54
N MET A 36 10.67 -7.76 6.64
CA MET A 36 11.20 -6.58 7.32
C MET A 36 11.47 -6.85 8.80
N ARG A 37 10.56 -7.56 9.50
CA ARG A 37 10.76 -7.97 10.90
C ARG A 37 11.96 -8.87 11.07
N ARG A 38 12.19 -9.84 10.16
CA ARG A 38 13.37 -10.72 10.22
C ARG A 38 14.70 -10.01 9.99
N HIS A 39 14.67 -8.82 9.41
CA HIS A 39 15.85 -8.01 9.11
C HIS A 39 15.97 -6.77 10.00
N ASP A 40 15.16 -6.66 11.06
CA ASP A 40 15.20 -5.54 12.03
C ASP A 40 15.17 -4.15 11.36
N VAL A 41 14.30 -3.98 10.35
CA VAL A 41 14.15 -2.71 9.63
C VAL A 41 13.71 -1.60 10.58
N ALA A 42 14.51 -0.54 10.68
CA ALA A 42 14.24 0.60 11.55
C ALA A 42 13.36 1.69 10.91
N THR A 43 13.31 1.76 9.56
CA THR A 43 12.60 2.80 8.83
C THR A 43 11.91 2.23 7.60
N ILE A 44 10.65 2.62 7.37
CA ILE A 44 9.85 2.19 6.23
C ILE A 44 9.36 3.44 5.50
N ARG A 45 9.51 3.45 4.18
CA ARG A 45 8.82 4.40 3.29
C ARG A 45 8.03 3.59 2.27
N THR A 46 6.73 3.82 2.24
CA THR A 46 5.81 3.12 1.32
C THR A 46 5.07 4.16 0.51
N ALA A 47 5.18 4.08 -0.82
CA ALA A 47 4.52 5.00 -1.74
C ALA A 47 3.42 4.27 -2.52
N ALA A 48 2.21 4.83 -2.51
CA ALA A 48 1.12 4.48 -3.41
C ALA A 48 1.04 5.55 -4.51
N THR A 49 0.97 5.11 -5.76
CA THR A 49 1.01 6.00 -6.93
C THR A 49 -0.41 6.22 -7.48
N SER A 50 -0.55 6.48 -8.78
CA SER A 50 -1.79 6.89 -9.46
C SER A 50 -3.08 6.21 -8.99
N ALA A 51 -3.07 4.89 -8.78
CA ALA A 51 -4.25 4.12 -8.39
C ALA A 51 -4.85 4.50 -7.02
N ALA A 52 -4.10 5.15 -6.13
CA ALA A 52 -4.54 5.52 -4.80
C ALA A 52 -4.90 7.01 -4.65
N ARG A 53 -4.74 7.81 -5.71
CA ARG A 53 -4.99 9.26 -5.64
C ARG A 53 -6.47 9.62 -5.60
N ASP A 54 -7.24 9.02 -6.51
CA ASP A 54 -8.62 9.45 -6.83
C ASP A 54 -9.66 8.37 -6.48
N VAL A 55 -9.42 7.60 -5.41
CA VAL A 55 -10.34 6.54 -4.94
C VAL A 55 -11.09 6.95 -3.69
N ALA A 56 -12.41 6.69 -3.68
CA ALA A 56 -13.28 7.09 -2.58
C ALA A 56 -13.00 6.34 -1.27
N ASN A 57 -12.57 5.07 -1.36
CA ASN A 57 -12.26 4.22 -0.21
C ASN A 57 -10.76 4.16 0.14
N ARG A 58 -9.99 5.21 -0.19
CA ARG A 58 -8.54 5.28 0.12
C ARG A 58 -8.22 5.07 1.61
N ASP A 59 -9.11 5.50 2.51
CA ASP A 59 -8.91 5.38 3.95
C ASP A 59 -8.84 3.91 4.39
N GLN A 60 -9.56 3.01 3.71
CA GLN A 60 -9.46 1.57 3.98
C GLN A 60 -8.09 1.03 3.61
N PHE A 61 -7.52 1.51 2.50
CA PHE A 61 -6.16 1.16 2.10
C PHE A 61 -5.14 1.68 3.12
N PHE A 62 -5.23 2.95 3.52
CA PHE A 62 -4.31 3.52 4.52
C PHE A 62 -4.40 2.81 5.86
N ALA A 63 -5.61 2.56 6.38
CA ALA A 63 -5.81 1.80 7.61
C ALA A 63 -5.15 0.42 7.52
N MET A 64 -5.42 -0.33 6.43
CA MET A 64 -4.79 -1.63 6.20
C MET A 64 -3.26 -1.55 6.16
N THR A 65 -2.68 -0.54 5.50
CA THR A 65 -1.22 -0.38 5.49
C THR A 65 -0.66 0.01 6.85
N SER A 66 -1.37 0.83 7.61
CA SER A 66 -0.97 1.24 8.96
C SER A 66 -0.96 0.06 9.92
N ASP A 67 -1.98 -0.81 9.86
CA ASP A 67 -2.05 -2.02 10.69
C ASP A 67 -0.87 -2.96 10.41
N VAL A 68 -0.56 -3.19 9.13
CA VAL A 68 0.50 -4.13 8.74
C VAL A 68 1.90 -3.56 8.97
N LEU A 69 2.15 -2.31 8.57
CA LEU A 69 3.47 -1.69 8.69
C LEU A 69 3.76 -1.19 10.10
N GLY A 70 2.73 -0.74 10.83
CA GLY A 70 2.82 -0.34 12.23
C GLY A 70 3.28 -1.47 13.15
N ALA A 71 3.00 -2.73 12.79
CA ALA A 71 3.52 -3.90 13.47
C ALA A 71 5.04 -4.13 13.26
N VAL A 72 5.65 -3.44 12.29
CA VAL A 72 7.10 -3.46 12.03
C VAL A 72 7.76 -2.22 12.61
N VAL A 73 7.27 -1.04 12.24
CA VAL A 73 7.76 0.26 12.70
C VAL A 73 6.55 1.08 13.17
N PRO A 74 6.43 1.41 14.48
CA PRO A 74 5.32 2.19 14.99
C PRO A 74 5.12 3.51 14.22
N GLY A 75 3.89 3.76 13.78
CA GLY A 75 3.54 4.95 12.99
C GLY A 75 3.80 4.84 11.49
N ALA A 76 4.33 3.71 10.99
CA ALA A 76 4.48 3.50 9.56
C ALA A 76 3.11 3.32 8.88
N VAL A 77 2.93 4.01 7.76
CA VAL A 77 1.73 3.97 6.92
C VAL A 77 2.13 4.24 5.46
N ALA A 78 1.33 3.78 4.50
CA ALA A 78 1.54 4.18 3.12
C ALA A 78 1.26 5.67 2.91
N GLU A 79 2.03 6.30 2.04
CA GLU A 79 1.85 7.68 1.60
C GLU A 79 1.45 7.67 0.12
N VAL A 80 0.58 8.59 -0.30
CA VAL A 80 0.28 8.77 -1.72
C VAL A 80 1.21 9.83 -2.29
N ILE A 81 1.99 9.46 -3.31
CA ILE A 81 2.85 10.41 -4.01
C ILE A 81 2.16 10.97 -5.25
N THR A 82 2.44 12.23 -5.54
CA THR A 82 1.99 12.89 -6.77
C THR A 82 2.74 12.35 -7.99
N GLY A 83 2.20 12.56 -9.19
CA GLY A 83 2.83 12.04 -10.42
C GLY A 83 4.14 12.76 -10.73
N THR A 84 4.28 13.99 -10.23
CA THR A 84 5.52 14.76 -10.28
C THR A 84 6.56 14.16 -9.34
N GLU A 85 6.19 13.81 -8.10
CA GLU A 85 7.09 13.14 -7.17
C GLU A 85 7.50 11.73 -7.64
N GLU A 86 6.61 11.00 -8.30
CA GLU A 86 6.92 9.70 -8.91
C GLU A 86 7.98 9.82 -10.02
N ALA A 87 8.02 10.95 -10.75
CA ALA A 87 9.00 11.18 -11.82
C ALA A 87 10.38 11.62 -11.30
N GLU A 88 10.49 12.02 -10.03
CA GLU A 88 11.72 12.53 -9.41
C GLU A 88 12.44 11.48 -8.53
N LEU A 89 11.81 10.33 -8.23
CA LEU A 89 12.36 9.22 -7.43
C LEU A 89 13.07 8.16 -8.28
#